data_AF-A0A8K0XJ34-F1
#
_entry.id   AF-A0A8K0XJ34-F1
#
_cell.length_a   1.000
_cell.length_b   1.000
_cell.length_c   1.000
_cell.angle_alpha   90.00
_cell.angle_beta   90.00
_cell.angle_gamma   90.00
#
_symmetry.space_group_name_H-M   'P 1'
#
loop_
_entity.id
_entity.type
_entity.pdbx_description
1 polymer ?
#
loop_
_entity_poly.entity_id
_entity_poly.type
_entity_poly.pdbx_seq_one_letter_code
_entity_poly.pdbx_strand_id
1 'polypeptide(L)'
;MPTPRCHNLQELPSAASERSRLHVLLSQPDAVIQKEIHENPLSKHLLHGLAYTTGSALGSDPPTREQCLSAFVAASNKSQLTAGARAWSKHAHRSFADPQAGADKGRGDNVAGWWGKQPTGPVAGINEKALHLFEKVMDNATWRNLHWLPHQVLVCEVRVEEGYGMRWSQDRGRILAGAGGEGGSGNMTAPRSQEPPWVFRGFVEPMMENGHEVGWRH
;
A
#
# COMPACT_ATOMS: atom_id res chain seq x y z
N MET A 1 -10.42 -17.33 3.39
CA MET A 1 -9.50 -16.18 3.28
C MET A 1 -9.27 -15.92 1.80
N PRO A 2 -9.47 -14.69 1.30
CA PRO A 2 -9.28 -14.39 -0.12
C PRO A 2 -7.81 -14.56 -0.52
N THR A 3 -7.59 -15.12 -1.71
CA THR A 3 -6.26 -15.18 -2.33
C THR A 3 -5.99 -13.86 -3.03
N PRO A 4 -4.88 -13.16 -2.74
CA PRO A 4 -4.51 -11.94 -3.44
C PRO A 4 -4.41 -12.16 -4.95
N ARG A 5 -4.93 -11.21 -5.72
CA ARG A 5 -4.89 -11.22 -7.18
C ARG A 5 -4.53 -9.85 -7.72
N CYS A 6 -3.60 -9.80 -8.65
CA CYS A 6 -3.21 -8.60 -9.35
C CYS A 6 -2.53 -8.99 -10.66
N HIS A 7 -2.90 -8.34 -11.76
CA HIS A 7 -2.29 -8.59 -13.05
C HIS A 7 -0.76 -8.38 -12.97
N ASN A 8 0.00 -9.30 -13.56
CA ASN A 8 1.48 -9.33 -13.54
C ASN A 8 2.15 -9.38 -12.15
N LEU A 9 1.40 -9.69 -11.08
CA LEU A 9 1.96 -9.97 -9.76
C LEU A 9 1.58 -11.37 -9.31
N GLN A 10 2.52 -12.07 -8.69
CA GLN A 10 2.33 -13.43 -8.18
C GLN A 10 2.91 -13.56 -6.79
N GLU A 11 2.25 -14.36 -5.95
CA GLU A 11 2.80 -14.80 -4.68
C GLU A 11 3.91 -15.84 -4.90
N LEU A 12 4.70 -16.10 -3.86
CA LEU A 12 5.63 -17.22 -3.84
C LEU A 12 4.87 -18.55 -3.95
N PRO A 13 5.43 -19.59 -4.59
CA PRO A 13 4.73 -20.85 -4.86
C PRO A 13 4.13 -21.53 -3.62
N SER A 14 4.75 -21.37 -2.45
CA SER A 14 4.26 -21.96 -1.20
C SER A 14 3.05 -21.26 -0.59
N ALA A 15 2.70 -20.05 -1.04
CA ALA A 15 1.61 -19.27 -0.48
C ALA A 15 0.26 -20.01 -0.55
N ALA A 16 -0.03 -20.67 -1.68
CA ALA A 16 -1.30 -21.39 -1.87
C ALA A 16 -1.48 -22.53 -0.83
N SER A 17 -0.43 -23.31 -0.60
CA SER A 17 -0.44 -24.40 0.39
C SER A 17 -0.60 -23.85 1.81
N GLU A 18 0.11 -22.78 2.16
CA GLU A 18 0.01 -22.15 3.48
C GLU A 18 -1.37 -21.53 3.74
N ARG A 19 -1.95 -20.85 2.74
CA ARG A 19 -3.33 -20.33 2.83
C ARG A 19 -4.34 -21.46 3.02
N SER A 20 -4.15 -22.59 2.36
CA SER A 20 -5.02 -23.77 2.52
C SER A 20 -4.93 -24.33 3.93
N ARG A 21 -3.72 -24.46 4.49
CA ARG A 21 -3.52 -24.86 5.90
C ARG A 21 -4.21 -23.89 6.87
N LEU A 22 -4.03 -22.58 6.67
CA LEU A 22 -4.63 -21.56 7.51
C LEU A 22 -6.15 -21.48 7.36
N HIS A 23 -6.71 -21.84 6.20
CA HIS A 23 -8.16 -21.89 6.04
C HIS A 23 -8.79 -22.95 6.95
N VAL A 24 -8.13 -24.10 7.14
CA VAL A 24 -8.55 -25.12 8.10
C VAL A 24 -8.40 -24.62 9.54
N LEU A 25 -7.33 -23.87 9.83
CA LEU A 25 -7.10 -23.28 11.16
C LEU A 25 -8.20 -22.29 11.57
N LEU A 26 -8.80 -21.56 10.63
CA LEU A 26 -9.87 -20.59 10.92
C LEU A 26 -11.15 -21.22 11.48
N SER A 27 -11.30 -22.54 11.41
CA SER A 27 -12.38 -23.29 12.05
C SER A 27 -12.07 -23.68 13.51
N GLN A 28 -10.86 -23.38 13.99
CA GLN A 28 -10.42 -23.65 15.36
C GLN A 28 -10.81 -22.51 16.33
N PRO A 29 -10.79 -22.74 17.65
CA PRO A 29 -11.04 -21.68 18.63
C PRO A 29 -10.06 -20.50 18.51
N ASP A 30 -10.53 -19.29 18.80
CA ASP A 30 -9.73 -18.05 18.70
C ASP A 30 -8.39 -18.13 19.44
N ALA A 31 -8.33 -18.78 20.60
CA ALA A 31 -7.08 -18.95 21.35
C ALA A 31 -6.00 -19.68 20.54
N VAL A 32 -6.39 -20.65 19.71
CA VAL A 32 -5.47 -21.39 18.83
C VAL A 32 -5.01 -20.49 17.67
N ILE A 33 -5.93 -19.72 17.09
CA ILE A 33 -5.63 -18.77 16.00
C ILE A 33 -4.67 -17.68 16.49
N GLN A 34 -4.92 -17.11 17.67
CA GLN A 34 -4.06 -16.09 18.27
C GLN A 34 -2.67 -16.64 18.60
N LYS A 35 -2.60 -17.88 19.08
CA LYS A 35 -1.32 -18.56 19.29
C LYS A 35 -0.54 -18.71 17.99
N GLU A 36 -1.18 -19.17 16.91
CA GLU A 36 -0.54 -19.27 15.59
C GLU A 36 -0.05 -17.92 15.08
N ILE A 37 -0.87 -16.85 15.20
CA ILE A 37 -0.49 -15.49 14.80
C ILE A 37 0.75 -15.02 15.58
N HIS A 38 0.83 -15.35 16.86
CA HIS A 38 1.94 -14.97 17.71
C HIS A 38 3.23 -15.73 17.39
N GLU A 39 3.13 -17.04 17.16
CA GLU A 39 4.28 -17.94 17.01
C GLU A 39 4.79 -18.03 15.56
N ASN A 40 3.94 -17.79 14.56
CA ASN A 40 4.28 -17.96 13.15
C ASN A 40 4.13 -16.62 12.37
N PRO A 41 5.25 -15.94 12.07
CA PRO A 41 5.26 -14.69 11.32
C PRO A 41 4.62 -14.76 9.93
N LEU A 42 4.72 -15.91 9.25
CA LEU A 42 4.10 -16.13 7.95
C LEU A 42 2.58 -16.29 8.09
N SER A 43 2.13 -17.03 9.09
CA SER A 43 0.70 -17.16 9.39
C SER A 43 0.07 -15.81 9.70
N LYS A 44 0.72 -15.00 10.55
CA LYS A 44 0.31 -13.61 10.81
C LYS A 44 0.18 -12.80 9.51
N HIS A 45 1.19 -12.84 8.65
CA HIS A 45 1.21 -12.13 7.37
C HIS A 45 0.05 -12.54 6.46
N LEU A 46 -0.15 -13.84 6.29
CA LEU A 46 -1.20 -14.38 5.42
C LEU A 46 -2.60 -14.09 5.97
N LEU A 47 -2.81 -14.24 7.28
CA LEU A 47 -4.09 -13.97 7.97
C LEU A 47 -4.50 -12.50 7.91
N HIS A 48 -3.52 -11.59 7.83
CA HIS A 48 -3.77 -10.18 7.50
C HIS A 48 -4.26 -9.96 6.05
N GLY A 49 -4.31 -11.01 5.23
CA GLY A 49 -4.68 -10.95 3.81
C GLY A 49 -3.57 -10.39 2.92
N LEU A 50 -2.31 -10.38 3.40
CA LEU A 50 -1.18 -9.85 2.65
C LEU A 50 -0.64 -10.89 1.67
N ALA A 51 -0.25 -10.44 0.49
CA ALA A 51 0.44 -11.23 -0.51
C ALA A 51 1.83 -11.65 0.02
N TYR A 52 2.18 -12.92 -0.15
CA TYR A 52 3.49 -13.43 0.24
C TYR A 52 4.43 -13.39 -0.95
N THR A 53 5.30 -12.38 -0.99
CA THR A 53 6.32 -12.19 -2.03
C THR A 53 7.74 -12.22 -1.45
N THR A 54 8.76 -12.28 -2.31
CA THR A 54 10.15 -12.00 -1.90
C THR A 54 10.23 -10.65 -1.21
N GLY A 55 10.90 -10.59 -0.05
CA GLY A 55 11.03 -9.36 0.74
C GLY A 55 9.84 -9.04 1.66
N SER A 56 8.83 -9.92 1.75
CA SER A 56 7.69 -9.74 2.66
C SER A 56 8.15 -9.47 4.10
N ALA A 57 7.52 -8.50 4.74
CA ALA A 57 7.81 -8.10 6.11
C ALA A 57 7.09 -9.00 7.12
N LEU A 58 7.45 -10.29 7.13
CA LEU A 58 6.82 -11.30 7.99
C LEU A 58 6.85 -10.87 9.46
N GLY A 59 5.73 -11.07 10.16
CA GLY A 59 5.58 -10.71 11.58
C GLY A 59 5.24 -9.23 11.84
N SER A 60 5.34 -8.35 10.84
CA SER A 60 4.94 -6.94 10.97
C SER A 60 3.43 -6.77 10.79
N ASP A 61 2.88 -5.71 11.38
CA ASP A 61 1.48 -5.34 11.18
C ASP A 61 1.33 -4.32 10.04
N PRO A 62 0.38 -4.55 9.11
CA PRO A 62 0.08 -3.57 8.05
C PRO A 62 -0.66 -2.35 8.63
N PRO A 63 -0.69 -1.22 7.90
CA PRO A 63 -1.52 -0.10 8.30
C PRO A 63 -3.00 -0.48 8.29
N THR A 64 -3.78 0.06 9.24
CA THR A 64 -5.24 0.01 9.16
C THR A 64 -5.76 0.94 8.06
N ARG A 65 -7.02 0.77 7.65
CA ARG A 65 -7.66 1.66 6.67
C ARG A 65 -7.65 3.12 7.15
N GLU A 66 -7.86 3.33 8.45
CA GLU A 66 -7.86 4.64 9.11
C GLU A 66 -6.47 5.26 9.11
N GLN A 67 -5.42 4.46 9.36
CA GLN A 67 -4.03 4.94 9.26
C GLN A 67 -3.68 5.32 7.83
N CYS A 68 -4.08 4.52 6.84
CA CYS A 68 -3.93 4.84 5.43
C CYS A 68 -4.66 6.13 5.05
N LEU A 69 -5.92 6.27 5.48
CA LEU A 69 -6.74 7.45 5.23
C LEU A 69 -6.14 8.69 5.88
N SER A 70 -5.75 8.62 7.15
CA SER A 70 -5.11 9.72 7.88
C SER A 70 -3.86 10.21 7.16
N ALA A 71 -3.02 9.29 6.68
CA ALA A 71 -1.82 9.64 5.92
C ALA A 71 -2.15 10.24 4.54
N PHE A 72 -3.23 9.77 3.91
CA PHE A 72 -3.69 10.25 2.61
C PHE A 72 -4.27 11.68 2.68
N VAL A 73 -5.05 11.98 3.73
CA VAL A 73 -5.67 13.31 3.93
C VAL A 73 -4.77 14.31 4.64
N ALA A 74 -3.57 13.90 5.07
CA ALA A 74 -2.62 14.78 5.72
C ALA A 74 -2.33 16.02 4.86
N ALA A 75 -2.60 17.20 5.40
CA ALA A 75 -2.33 18.46 4.73
C ALA A 75 -0.83 18.76 4.70
N SER A 76 -0.37 19.44 3.66
CA SER A 76 0.97 20.01 3.64
C SER A 76 0.94 21.46 4.09
N ASN A 77 1.89 21.88 4.93
CA ASN A 77 2.01 23.28 5.36
C ASN A 77 2.17 24.28 4.19
N LYS A 78 2.52 23.80 2.99
CA LYS A 78 2.77 24.63 1.80
C LYS A 78 1.58 24.68 0.83
N SER A 79 0.57 23.82 0.98
CA SER A 79 -0.59 23.78 0.09
C SER A 79 -1.80 23.24 0.83
N GLN A 80 -2.96 23.85 0.60
CA GLN A 80 -4.25 23.34 1.11
C GLN A 80 -4.67 21.98 0.52
N LEU A 81 -3.92 21.45 -0.46
CA LEU A 81 -4.11 20.10 -0.98
C LEU A 81 -3.59 19.04 -0.01
N THR A 82 -4.35 17.95 0.15
CA THR A 82 -3.93 16.77 0.91
C THR A 82 -2.78 16.04 0.22
N ALA A 83 -2.06 15.16 0.94
CA ALA A 83 -1.01 14.33 0.36
C ALA A 83 -1.51 13.52 -0.85
N GLY A 84 -2.70 12.91 -0.71
CA GLY A 84 -3.43 12.20 -1.76
C GLY A 84 -3.73 13.08 -2.97
N ALA A 85 -4.35 14.24 -2.75
CA ALA A 85 -4.70 15.17 -3.82
C ALA A 85 -3.46 15.67 -4.59
N ARG A 86 -2.38 16.00 -3.88
CA ARG A 86 -1.12 16.42 -4.50
C ARG A 86 -0.49 15.34 -5.35
N ALA A 87 -0.48 14.10 -4.85
CA ALA A 87 0.02 12.98 -5.63
C ALA A 87 -0.87 12.75 -6.85
N TRP A 88 -2.19 12.81 -6.69
CA TRP A 88 -3.12 12.62 -7.80
C TRP A 88 -2.91 13.66 -8.90
N SER A 89 -2.77 14.94 -8.55
CA SER A 89 -2.45 15.99 -9.54
C SER A 89 -1.17 15.73 -10.32
N LYS A 90 -0.20 15.00 -9.75
CA LYS A 90 1.05 14.60 -10.41
C LYS A 90 0.94 13.30 -11.19
N HIS A 91 0.06 12.38 -10.82
CA HIS A 91 -0.06 11.06 -11.45
C HIS A 91 -1.21 10.97 -12.46
N ALA A 92 -2.19 11.87 -12.42
CA ALA A 92 -3.35 11.81 -13.29
C ALA A 92 -2.99 11.77 -14.80
N HIS A 93 -2.00 12.56 -15.23
CA HIS A 93 -1.50 12.55 -16.61
C HIS A 93 -0.73 11.28 -17.00
N ARG A 94 -0.29 10.48 -16.02
CA ARG A 94 0.39 9.19 -16.25
C ARG A 94 -0.59 8.04 -16.46
N SER A 95 -1.88 8.30 -16.31
CA SER A 95 -2.92 7.34 -16.63
C SER A 95 -3.01 7.18 -18.13
N PHE A 96 -2.31 6.20 -18.69
CA PHE A 96 -2.54 5.81 -20.07
C PHE A 96 -3.86 5.01 -20.12
N ALA A 97 -4.67 5.26 -21.14
CA ALA A 97 -5.67 4.28 -21.54
C ALA A 97 -4.91 3.02 -21.98
N ASP A 98 -5.44 1.85 -21.61
CA ASP A 98 -4.89 0.54 -21.92
C ASP A 98 -4.32 0.46 -23.36
N PRO A 99 -3.02 0.15 -23.56
CA PRO A 99 -2.45 -0.07 -24.89
C PRO A 99 -3.06 -1.28 -25.63
N GLN A 100 -3.67 -2.24 -24.93
CA GLN A 100 -4.38 -3.37 -25.53
C GLN A 100 -5.83 -3.05 -25.89
N ALA A 101 -6.40 -1.94 -25.41
CA ALA A 101 -7.59 -1.37 -26.00
C ALA A 101 -7.18 -0.81 -27.37
N GLY A 102 -7.28 -1.67 -28.39
CA GLY A 102 -6.81 -1.41 -29.75
C GLY A 102 -7.07 0.03 -30.15
N ALA A 103 -6.05 0.64 -30.77
CA ALA A 103 -6.02 2.02 -31.23
C ALA A 103 -7.16 2.33 -32.22
N ASP A 104 -8.38 2.45 -31.71
CA ASP A 104 -9.48 3.05 -32.42
C ASP A 104 -9.26 4.56 -32.31
N LYS A 105 -8.54 5.10 -33.31
CA LYS A 105 -8.16 6.51 -33.49
C LYS A 105 -9.38 7.42 -33.72
N GLY A 106 -10.50 7.15 -33.05
CA GLY A 106 -11.77 7.86 -33.16
C GLY A 106 -12.48 8.18 -31.83
N ARG A 107 -12.03 7.65 -30.68
CA ARG A 107 -12.61 8.01 -29.36
C ARG A 107 -11.83 9.16 -28.71
N GLY A 108 -12.19 10.38 -29.07
CA GLY A 108 -11.55 11.62 -28.58
C GLY A 108 -11.58 11.79 -27.05
N ASP A 109 -10.59 12.51 -26.52
CA ASP A 109 -10.44 13.29 -25.27
C ASP A 109 -11.19 12.89 -23.97
N ASN A 110 -11.88 11.76 -23.93
CA ASN A 110 -12.93 11.46 -22.96
C ASN A 110 -12.77 10.09 -22.29
N VAL A 111 -11.79 9.28 -22.68
CA VAL A 111 -11.46 8.05 -21.96
C VAL A 111 -10.54 8.42 -20.81
N ALA A 112 -11.11 8.47 -19.60
CA ALA A 112 -10.33 8.69 -18.39
C ALA A 112 -9.46 7.45 -18.13
N GLY A 113 -8.15 7.62 -17.93
CA GLY A 113 -7.28 6.50 -17.54
C GLY A 113 -7.54 6.05 -16.10
N TRP A 114 -6.70 5.17 -15.56
CA TRP A 114 -6.87 4.56 -14.22
C TRP A 114 -7.20 5.57 -13.09
N TRP A 115 -6.56 6.74 -13.08
CA TRP A 115 -6.75 7.79 -12.08
C TRP A 115 -7.81 8.82 -12.43
N GLY A 116 -8.58 8.60 -13.49
CA GLY A 116 -9.56 9.56 -13.98
C GLY A 116 -8.94 10.74 -14.74
N LYS A 117 -9.74 11.79 -14.95
CA LYS A 117 -9.29 13.02 -15.62
C LYS A 117 -8.41 13.87 -14.71
N GLN A 118 -7.55 14.70 -15.30
CA GLN A 118 -6.71 15.65 -14.57
C GLN A 118 -7.57 16.48 -13.59
N PRO A 119 -7.19 16.57 -12.30
CA PRO A 119 -7.92 17.38 -11.35
C PRO A 119 -7.86 18.86 -11.72
N THR A 120 -9.03 19.47 -11.84
CA THR A 120 -9.21 20.91 -12.04
C THR A 120 -10.27 21.46 -11.10
N GLY A 121 -10.19 22.76 -10.81
CA GLY A 121 -11.14 23.46 -9.94
C GLY A 121 -10.58 23.84 -8.55
N PRO A 122 -11.46 24.24 -7.61
CA PRO A 122 -11.06 24.65 -6.27
C PRO A 122 -10.38 23.53 -5.49
N VAL A 123 -9.46 23.91 -4.59
CA VAL A 123 -8.68 22.96 -3.77
C VAL A 123 -9.58 21.99 -2.98
N ALA A 124 -10.66 22.49 -2.38
CA ALA A 124 -11.61 21.64 -1.65
C ALA A 124 -12.21 20.54 -2.54
N GLY A 125 -12.64 20.89 -3.76
CA GLY A 125 -13.18 19.92 -4.71
C GLY A 125 -12.14 18.94 -5.25
N ILE A 126 -10.87 19.35 -5.35
CA ILE A 126 -9.77 18.43 -5.70
C ILE A 126 -9.54 17.43 -4.55
N ASN A 127 -9.53 17.89 -3.30
CA ASN A 127 -9.37 17.03 -2.13
C ASN A 127 -10.51 16.02 -2.00
N GLU A 128 -11.76 16.44 -2.21
CA GLU A 128 -12.94 15.57 -2.20
C GLU A 128 -12.86 14.48 -3.27
N LYS A 129 -12.54 14.86 -4.52
CA LYS A 129 -12.36 13.88 -5.61
C LYS A 129 -11.20 12.92 -5.36
N ALA A 130 -10.11 13.39 -4.74
CA ALA A 130 -9.01 12.52 -4.34
C ALA A 130 -9.44 11.49 -3.28
N LEU A 131 -10.33 11.86 -2.36
CA LEU A 131 -10.88 10.95 -1.37
C LEU A 131 -11.74 9.85 -2.03
N HIS A 132 -12.54 10.18 -3.03
CA HIS A 132 -13.27 9.16 -3.80
C HIS A 132 -12.33 8.19 -4.53
N LEU A 133 -11.16 8.64 -4.99
CA LEU A 133 -10.14 7.73 -5.55
C LEU A 133 -9.56 6.81 -4.48
N PHE A 134 -9.33 7.32 -3.25
CA PHE A 134 -8.92 6.50 -2.12
C PHE A 134 -9.95 5.40 -1.83
N GLU A 135 -11.23 5.77 -1.69
CA GLU A 135 -12.33 4.81 -1.47
C GLU A 135 -12.40 3.79 -2.59
N LYS A 136 -12.40 4.24 -3.85
CA LYS A 136 -12.40 3.36 -5.03
C LYS A 136 -11.29 2.31 -4.97
N VAL A 137 -10.05 2.70 -4.71
CA VAL A 137 -8.92 1.76 -4.68
C VAL A 137 -8.99 0.83 -3.47
N MET A 138 -9.29 1.38 -2.28
CA MET A 138 -9.29 0.61 -1.04
C MET A 138 -10.43 -0.41 -1.00
N ASP A 139 -11.61 -0.06 -1.52
CA ASP A 139 -12.80 -0.91 -1.51
C ASP A 139 -12.74 -2.01 -2.59
N ASN A 140 -11.97 -1.79 -3.67
CA ASN A 140 -11.72 -2.76 -4.73
C ASN A 140 -10.33 -3.42 -4.64
N ALA A 141 -9.65 -3.30 -3.50
CA ALA A 141 -8.31 -3.82 -3.32
C ALA A 141 -8.31 -5.36 -3.37
N THR A 142 -7.62 -5.92 -4.36
CA THR A 142 -7.46 -7.37 -4.53
C THR A 142 -6.04 -7.83 -4.18
N TRP A 143 -5.12 -6.89 -4.00
CA TRP A 143 -3.73 -7.17 -3.66
C TRP A 143 -3.23 -6.19 -2.61
N ARG A 144 -2.76 -6.71 -1.48
CA ARG A 144 -2.06 -5.94 -0.45
C ARG A 144 -0.71 -6.57 -0.20
N ASN A 145 0.36 -5.81 -0.29
CA ASN A 145 1.70 -6.31 -0.01
C ASN A 145 2.36 -5.46 1.08
N LEU A 146 3.01 -6.11 2.04
CA LEU A 146 3.80 -5.48 3.08
C LEU A 146 5.24 -6.02 2.98
N HIS A 147 6.18 -5.17 2.64
CA HIS A 147 7.55 -5.59 2.35
C HIS A 147 8.58 -4.56 2.80
N TRP A 148 9.81 -5.02 2.95
CA TRP A 148 10.94 -4.17 3.30
C TRP A 148 11.64 -3.65 2.05
N LEU A 149 11.90 -2.35 2.03
CA LEU A 149 12.95 -1.76 1.21
C LEU A 149 14.26 -1.66 2.02
N PRO A 150 15.41 -1.47 1.36
CA PRO A 150 16.66 -1.18 2.04
C PRO A 150 16.53 -0.03 3.06
N HIS A 151 17.41 -0.01 4.06
CA HIS A 151 17.43 0.98 5.14
C HIS A 151 16.20 0.95 6.07
N GLN A 152 15.61 -0.23 6.27
CA GLN A 152 14.51 -0.43 7.22
C GLN A 152 13.28 0.43 6.90
N VAL A 153 12.98 0.59 5.61
CA VAL A 153 11.75 1.26 5.18
C VAL A 153 10.70 0.20 4.94
N LEU A 154 9.71 0.14 5.83
CA LEU A 154 8.56 -0.73 5.69
C LEU A 154 7.58 -0.11 4.71
N VAL A 155 7.13 -0.86 3.71
CA VAL A 155 6.24 -0.38 2.66
C VAL A 155 4.99 -1.22 2.61
N CYS A 156 3.83 -0.55 2.59
CA CYS A 156 2.55 -1.16 2.28
C CYS A 156 2.08 -0.68 0.90
N GLU A 157 1.80 -1.63 0.01
CA GLU A 157 1.13 -1.38 -1.27
C GLU A 157 -0.26 -1.98 -1.26
N VAL A 158 -1.24 -1.23 -1.74
CA VAL A 158 -2.61 -1.68 -1.96
C VAL A 158 -2.93 -1.47 -3.43
N ARG A 159 -3.30 -2.53 -4.15
CA ARG A 159 -3.59 -2.52 -5.59
C ARG A 159 -4.93 -3.17 -5.87
N VAL A 160 -5.57 -2.70 -6.94
CA VAL A 160 -6.71 -3.37 -7.57
C VAL A 160 -6.23 -4.43 -8.56
N GLU A 161 -7.15 -5.19 -9.15
CA GLU A 161 -6.82 -6.34 -9.99
C GLU A 161 -6.06 -5.93 -11.26
N GLU A 162 -6.35 -4.76 -11.81
CA GLU A 162 -5.68 -4.18 -12.99
C GLU A 162 -4.26 -3.68 -12.70
N GLY A 163 -3.81 -3.76 -11.44
CA GLY A 163 -2.43 -3.54 -11.04
C GLY A 163 -2.07 -2.14 -10.61
N TYR A 164 -2.93 -1.15 -10.83
CA TYR A 164 -2.71 0.17 -10.24
C TYR A 164 -3.10 0.20 -8.76
N GLY A 165 -2.52 1.13 -7.99
CA GLY A 165 -2.77 1.21 -6.56
C GLY A 165 -2.16 2.40 -5.85
N MET A 166 -1.94 2.23 -4.56
CA MET A 166 -1.44 3.24 -3.64
C MET A 166 -0.36 2.66 -2.74
N ARG A 167 0.58 3.51 -2.32
CA ARG A 167 1.73 3.12 -1.50
C ARG A 167 1.84 4.00 -0.25
N TRP A 168 2.08 3.35 0.88
CA TRP A 168 2.45 3.97 2.15
C TRP A 168 3.78 3.43 2.64
N SER A 169 4.49 4.20 3.47
CA SER A 169 5.72 3.71 4.10
C SER A 169 5.90 4.20 5.53
N GLN A 170 6.67 3.45 6.31
CA GLN A 170 7.25 3.82 7.59
C GLN A 170 8.78 3.73 7.49
N ASP A 171 9.48 4.83 7.75
CA ASP A 171 10.94 4.82 7.91
C ASP A 171 11.27 4.41 9.36
N ARG A 172 11.68 3.14 9.54
CA ARG A 172 12.04 2.59 10.86
C ARG A 172 13.54 2.68 11.13
N GLY A 173 14.36 3.01 10.12
CA GLY A 173 15.80 3.20 10.28
C GLY A 173 16.15 4.39 11.19
N ARG A 174 15.35 5.46 11.12
CA ARG A 174 15.52 6.65 11.98
C ARG A 174 15.34 6.37 13.47
N ILE A 175 14.54 5.36 13.84
CA ILE A 175 14.28 5.02 15.25
C ILE A 175 15.44 4.19 15.82
N LEU A 176 15.97 3.24 15.04
CA LEU A 176 17.09 2.41 15.48
C LEU A 176 18.39 3.21 15.64
N ALA A 177 18.62 4.21 14.78
CA ALA A 177 19.78 5.11 14.91
C ALA A 177 19.68 6.07 16.11
N GLY A 178 18.47 6.48 16.50
CA GLY A 178 18.23 7.37 17.64
C GLY A 178 18.28 6.66 19.01
N ALA A 179 18.07 5.35 19.06
CA ALA A 179 18.16 4.55 20.29
C ALA A 179 19.58 4.12 20.66
N GLY A 180 20.56 4.32 19.77
CA GLY A 180 21.98 3.98 19.97
C GLY A 180 22.87 5.15 20.41
N GLY A 181 22.31 6.34 20.60
CA GLY A 181 23.04 7.55 20.99
C GLY A 181 22.60 8.06 22.36
N GLU A 182 23.56 8.14 23.27
CA GLU A 182 23.54 8.82 24.58
C GLU A 182 23.03 8.03 25.80
N GLY A 183 23.99 7.56 26.59
CA GLY A 183 23.79 7.18 27.97
C GLY A 183 23.35 8.39 28.81
N GLY A 184 22.11 8.32 29.29
CA GLY A 184 21.57 9.23 30.29
C GLY A 184 20.68 8.44 31.24
N SER A 185 21.16 8.23 32.46
CA SER A 185 20.38 7.68 33.58
C SER A 185 19.17 8.58 33.84
N GLY A 186 17.96 8.08 33.64
CA GLY A 186 16.74 8.87 33.82
C GLY A 186 15.44 8.08 33.67
N ASN A 187 14.99 7.49 34.77
CA ASN A 187 13.62 7.14 35.14
C ASN A 187 12.76 6.24 34.21
N MET A 188 12.48 5.05 34.72
CA MET A 188 11.54 4.08 34.17
C MET A 188 10.10 4.60 34.21
N THR A 189 9.57 5.01 33.05
CA THR A 189 8.15 4.88 32.60
C THR A 189 8.01 5.54 31.22
N ALA A 190 8.71 5.01 30.20
CA ALA A 190 8.40 5.37 28.82
C ALA A 190 7.30 4.41 28.32
N PRO A 191 6.16 4.92 27.80
CA PRO A 191 5.14 4.05 27.21
C PRO A 191 5.72 3.31 26.02
N ARG A 192 5.23 2.09 25.76
CA ARG A 192 5.58 1.24 24.60
C ARG A 192 5.83 2.13 23.37
N SER A 193 7.06 2.08 22.88
CA SER A 193 7.57 2.78 21.69
C SER A 193 6.51 2.86 20.60
N GLN A 194 5.94 4.04 20.39
CA GLN A 194 4.96 4.27 19.32
C GLN A 194 5.65 4.01 17.99
N GLU A 195 5.13 3.06 17.20
CA GLU A 195 5.59 2.87 15.83
C GLU A 195 5.46 4.19 15.05
N PRO A 196 6.37 4.48 14.11
CA PRO A 196 6.33 5.73 13.36
C PRO A 196 5.01 5.83 12.57
N PRO A 197 4.45 7.02 12.36
CA PRO A 197 3.22 7.14 11.58
C PRO A 197 3.46 6.70 10.13
N TRP A 198 2.45 6.09 9.53
CA TRP A 198 2.45 5.79 8.10
C TRP A 198 2.41 7.09 7.29
N VAL A 199 3.20 7.12 6.20
CA VAL A 199 3.25 8.25 5.28
C VAL A 199 2.78 7.79 3.91
N PHE A 200 1.79 8.49 3.35
CA PHE A 200 1.36 8.25 1.97
C PHE A 200 2.46 8.70 1.00
N ARG A 201 2.90 7.79 0.13
CA ARG A 201 4.00 8.02 -0.81
C ARG A 201 3.52 8.37 -2.21
N GLY A 202 2.34 7.90 -2.59
CA GLY A 202 1.77 8.21 -3.89
C GLY A 202 0.95 7.05 -4.46
N PHE A 203 0.57 7.26 -5.71
CA PHE A 203 -0.08 6.27 -6.54
C PHE A 203 0.99 5.36 -7.18
N VAL A 204 0.60 4.13 -7.50
CA VAL A 204 1.46 3.17 -8.16
C VAL A 204 0.77 2.68 -9.42
N GLU A 205 1.45 2.78 -10.55
CA GLU A 205 0.93 2.31 -11.83
C GLU A 205 1.03 0.78 -11.96
N PRO A 206 0.30 0.16 -12.91
CA PRO A 206 0.41 -1.27 -13.19
C PRO A 206 1.85 -1.68 -13.52
N MET A 207 2.20 -2.93 -13.20
CA MET A 207 3.48 -3.49 -13.64
C MET A 207 3.48 -3.64 -15.16
N MET A 208 4.44 -2.98 -15.82
CA MET A 208 4.63 -3.04 -17.27
C MET A 208 5.91 -3.81 -17.57
N GLU A 209 5.77 -4.85 -18.40
CA GLU A 209 6.93 -5.55 -18.96
C GLU A 209 7.77 -4.54 -19.78
N ASN A 210 9.08 -4.50 -19.53
CA ASN A 210 10.02 -3.52 -20.11
C ASN A 210 9.73 -2.05 -19.76
N GLY A 211 8.99 -1.77 -18.68
CA GLY A 211 8.69 -0.40 -18.25
C GLY A 211 9.93 0.49 -18.16
N HIS A 212 11.01 -0.03 -17.57
CA HIS A 212 12.28 0.70 -17.45
C HIS A 212 12.83 1.20 -18.79
N GLU A 213 12.66 0.43 -19.87
CA GLU A 213 13.16 0.75 -21.21
C GLU A 213 12.35 1.85 -21.89
N VAL A 214 11.06 1.97 -21.55
CA VAL A 214 10.17 3.04 -22.05
C VAL A 214 10.10 4.25 -21.11
N GLY A 215 11.03 4.35 -20.15
CA GLY A 215 11.12 5.47 -19.21
C GLY A 215 10.12 5.39 -18.05
N TRP A 216 9.47 4.24 -17.84
CA TRP A 216 8.63 3.97 -16.68
C TRP A 216 9.52 3.91 -15.42
N ARG A 217 9.09 4.61 -14.37
CA ARG A 217 9.79 4.63 -13.08
C ARG A 217 8.77 4.30 -11.98
N HIS A 218 9.02 3.21 -11.26
CA HIS A 218 8.22 2.70 -10.12
C HIS A 218 8.32 3.56 -8.85
#